data_AF-A0A4S4N9R3-F1
#
_entry.id   AF-A0A4S4N9R3-F1
#
_cell.length_a   1.000
_cell.length_b   1.000
_cell.length_c   1.000
_cell.angle_alpha   90.00
_cell.angle_beta   90.00
_cell.angle_gamma   90.00
#
_symmetry.space_group_name_H-M   'P 1'
#
loop_
_entity.id
_entity.type
_entity.pdbx_description
1 polymer ?
#
loop_
_entity_poly.entity_id
_entity_poly.type
_entity_poly.pdbx_seq_one_letter_code
_entity_poly.pdbx_strand_id
1 'polypeptide(L)'
;MLRINGTKIVDADGKEVILRGAGLGGWMTMENFITGYPGCEFQIREALTQVIGEQKAEYFLDKFLEYFFAEADAKFFKSLGLNCIRIAINYRHFEDNLNPRVLKPNCFAHLDRVVKVCAEQGIYTILDMHTAPGGQNGGWHSDHGTHIAGFWIHKDFQDRLVWLWTEIAKHYKDEQWIAGYNPMNEPADPKHSGLITYYDRVYEAIRAADPHHALFFDGNTFSTDFSGFPDDAGTRWPNAAYSIHDYSVYGFPKSPEPYARTDEQRRRMQRSYEKKRAWMDERGLCVWNGEWGPVYARTTYDGDATDEINERRYNVLKDQLELYHKDRLSWSIWLYKDIGFQGMVYVAPTTPYMELFASFLQKKFRLAVDSWGADDKAVKYAYDPIVELIKEAVPNEEDRRLYPFPVWSVEERVARLSRCQLVSEFMVLEWADHFKGKTEQDLDILAQSFKFENCHERGGLNLVLRGHAKEIAEAGLHRVDTY
;
A
#
# COMPACT_ATOMS: atom_id res chain seq x y z
N MET A 1 -3.85 23.70 -8.54
CA MET A 1 -3.07 22.60 -7.93
C MET A 1 -3.19 22.68 -6.43
N LEU A 2 -3.26 21.53 -5.76
CA LEU A 2 -3.25 21.47 -4.30
C LEU A 2 -1.86 21.85 -3.75
N ARG A 3 -1.83 22.43 -2.56
CA ARG A 3 -0.60 22.79 -1.83
C ARG A 3 -0.75 22.56 -0.34
N ILE A 4 0.37 22.45 0.35
CA ILE A 4 0.42 22.40 1.81
C ILE A 4 0.56 23.81 2.37
N ASN A 5 -0.34 24.17 3.28
CA ASN A 5 -0.32 25.42 4.03
C ASN A 5 -0.46 25.12 5.54
N GLY A 6 0.67 25.17 6.26
CA GLY A 6 0.75 24.76 7.65
C GLY A 6 0.32 23.31 7.82
N THR A 7 -0.74 23.08 8.61
CA THR A 7 -1.29 21.75 8.88
C THR A 7 -2.30 21.25 7.85
N LYS A 8 -2.55 22.00 6.77
CA LYS A 8 -3.67 21.76 5.84
C LYS A 8 -3.20 21.54 4.41
N ILE A 9 -3.96 20.72 3.69
CA ILE A 9 -3.97 20.68 2.22
C ILE A 9 -5.00 21.71 1.75
N VAL A 10 -4.63 22.59 0.84
CA VAL A 10 -5.50 23.65 0.30
C VAL A 10 -5.51 23.64 -1.23
N ASP A 11 -6.62 24.08 -1.82
CA ASP A 11 -6.72 24.35 -3.25
C ASP A 11 -6.09 25.70 -3.65
N ALA A 12 -6.22 26.06 -4.92
CA ALA A 12 -5.65 27.30 -5.48
C ALA A 12 -6.23 28.58 -4.85
N ASP A 13 -7.45 28.51 -4.31
CA ASP A 13 -8.13 29.61 -3.64
C ASP A 13 -7.85 29.64 -2.13
N GLY A 14 -6.98 28.74 -1.64
CA GLY A 14 -6.64 28.61 -0.23
C GLY A 14 -7.70 27.90 0.62
N LYS A 15 -8.71 27.29 -0.01
CA LYS A 15 -9.73 26.52 0.70
C LYS A 15 -9.21 25.13 1.03
N GLU A 16 -9.46 24.70 2.27
CA GLU A 16 -9.03 23.39 2.76
C GLU A 16 -9.70 22.25 1.99
N VAL A 17 -8.89 21.28 1.57
CA VAL A 17 -9.30 20.05 0.90
C VAL A 17 -8.91 18.86 1.77
N ILE A 18 -9.89 18.04 2.14
CA ILE A 18 -9.63 16.78 2.83
C ILE A 18 -9.65 15.66 1.79
N LEU A 19 -8.50 15.01 1.58
CA LEU A 19 -8.38 13.88 0.68
C LEU A 19 -8.90 12.62 1.41
N ARG A 20 -9.88 11.97 0.79
CA ARG A 20 -10.50 10.72 1.24
C ARG A 20 -10.29 9.72 0.14
N GLY A 21 -9.32 8.84 0.35
CA GLY A 21 -8.78 8.04 -0.72
C GLY A 21 -8.76 6.54 -0.47
N ALA A 22 -8.36 5.83 -1.51
CA ALA A 22 -7.94 4.44 -1.41
C ALA A 22 -6.61 4.24 -2.13
N GLY A 23 -5.83 3.28 -1.64
CA GLY A 23 -4.65 2.79 -2.33
C GLY A 23 -5.04 1.96 -3.56
N LEU A 24 -4.41 2.24 -4.70
CA LEU A 24 -4.43 1.39 -5.88
C LEU A 24 -3.20 0.46 -5.87
N GLY A 25 -3.14 -0.38 -4.83
CA GLY A 25 -2.21 -1.51 -4.75
C GLY A 25 -2.66 -2.67 -5.63
N GLY A 26 -1.76 -3.61 -5.89
CA GLY A 26 -2.03 -4.78 -6.73
C GLY A 26 -2.00 -4.53 -8.23
N TRP A 27 -1.76 -3.28 -8.65
CA TRP A 27 -1.78 -2.84 -10.03
C TRP A 27 -0.36 -2.62 -10.59
N MET A 28 0.13 -1.37 -10.63
CA MET A 28 1.51 -1.04 -11.02
C MET A 28 2.56 -1.33 -9.93
N THR A 29 2.11 -1.67 -8.73
CA THR A 29 2.88 -2.46 -7.76
C THR A 29 2.00 -3.61 -7.34
N MET A 30 2.38 -4.82 -7.73
CA MET A 30 1.60 -6.00 -7.36
C MET A 30 1.97 -6.43 -5.95
N GLU A 31 0.99 -6.95 -5.21
CA GLU A 31 1.26 -7.62 -3.94
C GLU A 31 0.57 -8.98 -3.86
N ASN A 32 1.23 -9.91 -3.16
CA ASN A 32 0.88 -11.32 -3.11
C ASN A 32 -0.53 -11.57 -2.56
N PHE A 33 -0.94 -10.88 -1.49
CA PHE A 33 -2.28 -11.04 -0.91
C PHE A 33 -3.37 -10.35 -1.74
N ILE A 34 -3.02 -9.36 -2.57
CA ILE A 34 -3.97 -8.59 -3.39
C ILE A 34 -4.37 -9.37 -4.64
N THR A 35 -3.41 -10.03 -5.29
CA THR A 35 -3.62 -10.72 -6.57
C THR A 35 -3.39 -12.23 -6.51
N GLY A 36 -2.99 -12.77 -5.36
CA GLY A 36 -3.01 -14.20 -5.07
C GLY A 36 -1.74 -14.99 -5.41
N TYR A 37 -0.74 -14.36 -6.01
CA TYR A 37 0.55 -14.99 -6.30
C TYR A 37 1.41 -15.12 -5.03
N PRO A 38 2.47 -15.96 -4.99
CA PRO A 38 3.39 -16.06 -3.85
C PRO A 38 4.68 -15.22 -4.02
N GLY A 39 5.32 -14.82 -2.92
CA GLY A 39 6.62 -14.13 -2.99
C GLY A 39 6.51 -12.67 -3.44
N CYS A 40 7.44 -12.23 -4.31
CA CYS A 40 7.54 -10.86 -4.83
C CYS A 40 7.10 -10.75 -6.29
N GLU A 41 6.75 -9.54 -6.73
CA GLU A 41 6.27 -9.26 -8.09
C GLU A 41 7.33 -9.61 -9.16
N PHE A 42 8.61 -9.29 -8.94
CA PHE A 42 9.65 -9.61 -9.91
C PHE A 42 9.75 -11.13 -10.17
N GLN A 43 9.60 -11.94 -9.12
CA GLN A 43 9.71 -13.40 -9.19
C GLN A 43 8.60 -13.99 -10.06
N ILE A 44 7.38 -13.49 -9.91
CA ILE A 44 6.24 -14.00 -10.68
C ILE A 44 6.24 -13.51 -12.12
N ARG A 45 6.75 -12.31 -12.40
CA ARG A 45 6.96 -11.82 -13.77
C ARG A 45 8.03 -12.65 -14.51
N GLU A 46 9.14 -12.95 -13.84
CA GLU A 46 10.20 -13.83 -14.38
C GLU A 46 9.68 -15.25 -14.62
N ALA A 47 8.95 -15.82 -13.66
CA ALA A 47 8.39 -17.15 -13.79
C ALA A 47 7.33 -17.27 -14.89
N LEU A 48 6.46 -16.27 -15.08
CA LEU A 48 5.56 -16.23 -16.24
C LEU A 48 6.35 -16.23 -17.54
N THR A 49 7.35 -15.36 -17.66
CA THR A 49 8.20 -15.28 -18.84
C THR A 49 8.86 -16.63 -19.13
N GLN A 50 9.35 -17.31 -18.10
CA GLN A 50 9.93 -18.65 -18.21
C GLN A 50 8.92 -19.71 -18.69
N VAL A 51 7.67 -19.68 -18.20
CA VAL A 51 6.68 -20.75 -18.45
C VAL A 51 5.93 -20.56 -19.77
N ILE A 52 5.53 -19.33 -20.11
CA ILE A 52 4.67 -19.04 -21.28
C ILE A 52 5.36 -18.20 -22.36
N GLY A 53 6.60 -17.76 -22.12
CA GLY A 53 7.36 -16.90 -23.02
C GLY A 53 7.06 -15.41 -22.82
N GLU A 54 8.03 -14.56 -23.16
CA GLU A 54 8.02 -13.11 -22.97
C GLU A 54 6.77 -12.44 -23.58
N GLN A 55 6.50 -12.70 -24.86
CA GLN A 55 5.35 -12.09 -25.57
C GLN A 55 4.01 -12.33 -24.85
N LYS A 56 3.75 -13.57 -24.41
CA LYS A 56 2.50 -13.91 -23.73
C LYS A 56 2.44 -13.37 -22.31
N ALA A 57 3.57 -13.36 -21.60
CA ALA A 57 3.65 -12.78 -20.27
C ALA A 57 3.39 -11.27 -20.32
N GLU A 58 4.03 -10.56 -21.25
CA GLU A 58 3.79 -9.13 -21.49
C GLU A 58 2.34 -8.85 -21.88
N TYR A 59 1.77 -9.63 -22.80
CA TYR A 59 0.36 -9.50 -23.21
C TYR A 59 -0.59 -9.65 -22.00
N PHE A 60 -0.42 -10.69 -21.20
CA PHE A 60 -1.25 -10.91 -20.02
C PHE A 60 -1.13 -9.76 -19.02
N LEU A 61 0.10 -9.33 -18.72
CA LEU A 61 0.36 -8.28 -17.73
C LEU A 61 -0.13 -6.91 -18.21
N ASP A 62 -0.03 -6.61 -19.51
CA ASP A 62 -0.57 -5.39 -20.10
C ASP A 62 -2.11 -5.35 -20.00
N LYS A 63 -2.78 -6.45 -20.35
CA LYS A 63 -4.24 -6.59 -20.21
C LYS A 63 -4.69 -6.58 -18.76
N PHE A 64 -3.95 -7.21 -17.87
CA PHE A 64 -4.20 -7.13 -16.44
C PHE A 64 -4.18 -5.67 -15.96
N LEU A 65 -3.14 -4.90 -16.31
CA LEU A 65 -3.05 -3.48 -15.95
C LEU A 65 -4.18 -2.66 -16.59
N GLU A 66 -4.56 -2.95 -17.84
CA GLU A 66 -5.67 -2.29 -18.52
C GLU A 66 -7.01 -2.48 -17.77
N TYR A 67 -7.31 -3.72 -17.41
CA TYR A 67 -8.62 -4.10 -16.85
C TYR A 67 -8.73 -3.89 -15.34
N PHE A 68 -7.62 -3.84 -14.60
CA PHE A 68 -7.63 -3.71 -13.14
C PHE A 68 -8.23 -2.39 -12.65
N PHE A 69 -8.04 -1.30 -13.38
CA PHE A 69 -8.65 -0.01 -13.06
C PHE A 69 -9.00 0.76 -14.34
N ALA A 70 -10.30 1.01 -14.54
CA ALA A 70 -10.83 1.70 -15.71
C ALA A 70 -11.90 2.74 -15.32
N GLU A 71 -12.60 3.31 -16.31
CA GLU A 71 -13.61 4.36 -16.09
C GLU A 71 -14.73 3.92 -15.13
N ALA A 72 -15.17 2.66 -15.22
CA ALA A 72 -16.19 2.11 -14.32
C ALA A 72 -15.74 2.13 -12.85
N ASP A 73 -14.47 1.82 -12.59
CA ASP A 73 -13.88 1.86 -11.26
C ASP A 73 -13.86 3.28 -10.69
N ALA A 74 -13.43 4.26 -11.49
CA ALA A 74 -13.41 5.66 -11.06
C ALA A 74 -14.82 6.21 -10.80
N LYS A 75 -15.81 5.85 -11.64
CA LYS A 75 -17.22 6.21 -11.41
C LYS A 75 -17.76 5.61 -10.12
N PHE A 76 -17.49 4.33 -9.88
CA PHE A 76 -17.88 3.68 -8.65
C PHE A 76 -17.25 4.36 -7.43
N PHE A 77 -15.93 4.61 -7.48
CA PHE A 77 -15.20 5.30 -6.41
C PHE A 77 -15.79 6.68 -6.11
N LYS A 78 -16.09 7.47 -7.14
CA LYS A 78 -16.75 8.77 -7.01
C LYS A 78 -18.13 8.66 -6.36
N SER A 79 -18.90 7.62 -6.71
CA SER A 79 -20.24 7.38 -6.13
C SER A 79 -20.24 7.15 -4.62
N LEU A 80 -19.08 6.80 -4.03
CA LEU A 80 -18.90 6.68 -2.59
C LEU A 80 -18.62 8.01 -1.89
N GLY A 81 -18.46 9.11 -2.65
CA GLY A 81 -18.12 10.43 -2.11
C GLY A 81 -16.62 10.58 -1.77
N LEU A 82 -15.78 9.71 -2.33
CA LEU A 82 -14.32 9.74 -2.21
C LEU A 82 -13.70 10.57 -3.34
N ASN A 83 -12.48 11.07 -3.13
CA ASN A 83 -11.89 12.09 -4.01
C ASN A 83 -10.38 11.95 -4.26
N CYS A 84 -9.74 10.87 -3.80
CA CYS A 84 -8.31 10.65 -4.02
C CYS A 84 -7.98 9.17 -4.29
N ILE A 85 -7.08 8.87 -5.22
CA ILE A 85 -6.50 7.53 -5.38
C ILE A 85 -4.98 7.64 -5.17
N ARG A 86 -4.45 6.94 -4.17
CA ARG A 86 -3.00 6.79 -3.97
C ARG A 86 -2.51 5.66 -4.87
N ILE A 87 -1.79 5.98 -5.93
CA ILE A 87 -1.32 5.00 -6.91
C ILE A 87 0.06 4.49 -6.49
N ALA A 88 0.12 3.26 -6.01
CA ALA A 88 1.39 2.58 -5.76
C ALA A 88 2.02 2.18 -7.10
N ILE A 89 3.24 2.66 -7.35
CA ILE A 89 4.00 2.39 -8.57
C ILE A 89 5.34 1.72 -8.25
N ASN A 90 5.71 0.72 -9.05
CA ASN A 90 6.96 0.01 -8.94
C ASN A 90 7.99 0.63 -9.90
N TYR A 91 9.20 0.98 -9.41
CA TYR A 91 10.24 1.64 -10.23
C TYR A 91 10.59 0.86 -11.50
N ARG A 92 10.42 -0.47 -11.47
CA ARG A 92 10.70 -1.39 -12.59
C ARG A 92 9.79 -1.20 -13.79
N HIS A 93 8.67 -0.51 -13.66
CA HIS A 93 7.85 -0.11 -14.82
C HIS A 93 8.53 0.97 -15.66
N PHE A 94 9.37 1.80 -15.03
CA PHE A 94 9.93 2.99 -15.66
C PHE A 94 11.37 2.78 -16.10
N GLU A 95 12.24 2.34 -15.18
CA GLU A 95 13.67 2.23 -15.45
C GLU A 95 14.02 0.87 -16.05
N ASP A 96 14.89 0.85 -17.06
CA ASP A 96 15.55 -0.36 -17.53
C ASP A 96 16.57 -0.85 -16.48
N ASN A 97 16.38 -2.07 -15.99
CA ASN A 97 17.25 -2.65 -14.96
C ASN A 97 18.64 -3.00 -15.48
N LEU A 98 18.77 -3.35 -16.76
CA LEU A 98 20.05 -3.68 -17.39
C LEU A 98 20.76 -2.43 -17.94
N ASN A 99 20.01 -1.35 -18.14
CA ASN A 99 20.53 -0.03 -18.52
C ASN A 99 20.03 1.05 -17.55
N PRO A 100 20.55 1.12 -16.31
CA PRO A 100 20.11 2.10 -15.31
C PRO A 100 20.11 3.53 -15.86
N ARG A 101 19.13 4.33 -15.41
CA ARG A 101 18.88 5.70 -15.86
C ARG A 101 18.46 5.82 -17.33
N VAL A 102 17.86 4.76 -17.87
CA VAL A 102 17.16 4.77 -19.15
C VAL A 102 15.69 4.45 -18.89
N LEU A 103 14.80 5.32 -19.36
CA LEU A 103 13.37 5.04 -19.33
C LEU A 103 13.02 3.98 -20.36
N LYS A 104 12.20 3.01 -19.98
CA LYS A 104 11.59 2.05 -20.89
C LYS A 104 10.63 2.77 -21.85
N PRO A 105 10.50 2.32 -23.10
CA PRO A 105 9.50 2.85 -24.01
C PRO A 105 8.08 2.74 -23.42
N ASN A 106 7.29 3.79 -23.56
CA ASN A 106 5.87 3.84 -23.12
C ASN A 106 5.63 3.56 -21.62
N CYS A 107 6.64 3.69 -20.76
CA CYS A 107 6.52 3.37 -19.34
C CYS A 107 5.42 4.16 -18.58
N PHE A 108 5.03 5.33 -19.07
CA PHE A 108 3.97 6.14 -18.49
C PHE A 108 2.55 5.78 -18.97
N ALA A 109 2.38 4.96 -20.01
CA ALA A 109 1.09 4.82 -20.70
C ALA A 109 -0.07 4.38 -19.79
N HIS A 110 0.15 3.39 -18.93
CA HIS A 110 -0.87 2.94 -17.97
C HIS A 110 -1.13 3.97 -16.88
N LEU A 111 -0.09 4.62 -16.37
CA LEU A 111 -0.22 5.65 -15.35
C LEU A 111 -0.98 6.87 -15.87
N ASP A 112 -0.63 7.35 -17.06
CA ASP A 112 -1.31 8.45 -17.77
C ASP A 112 -2.79 8.15 -17.96
N ARG A 113 -3.11 6.92 -18.38
CA ARG A 113 -4.50 6.47 -18.55
C ARG A 113 -5.29 6.57 -17.24
N VAL A 114 -4.75 6.05 -16.13
CA VAL A 114 -5.45 6.06 -14.84
C VAL A 114 -5.54 7.47 -14.25
N VAL A 115 -4.47 8.28 -14.36
CA VAL A 115 -4.50 9.70 -13.96
C VAL A 115 -5.59 10.44 -14.72
N LYS A 116 -5.68 10.26 -16.03
CA LYS A 116 -6.73 10.85 -16.87
C LYS A 116 -8.13 10.40 -16.47
N VAL A 117 -8.35 9.10 -16.27
CA VAL A 117 -9.65 8.54 -15.86
C VAL A 117 -10.09 9.09 -14.50
N CYS A 118 -9.16 9.23 -13.55
CA CYS A 118 -9.43 9.86 -12.25
C CYS A 118 -9.77 11.35 -12.42
N ALA A 119 -9.00 12.09 -13.21
CA ALA A 119 -9.21 13.51 -13.49
C ALA A 119 -10.60 13.79 -14.07
N GLU A 120 -11.06 12.98 -15.04
CA GLU A 120 -12.38 13.10 -15.66
C GLU A 120 -13.54 12.91 -14.67
N GLN A 121 -13.31 12.21 -13.54
CA GLN A 121 -14.29 12.03 -12.45
C GLN A 121 -14.08 13.01 -11.29
N GLY A 122 -13.14 13.94 -11.43
CA GLY A 122 -12.72 14.86 -10.38
C GLY A 122 -12.21 14.14 -9.14
N ILE A 123 -11.33 13.15 -9.35
CA ILE A 123 -10.61 12.38 -8.35
C ILE A 123 -9.14 12.77 -8.47
N TYR A 124 -8.55 13.24 -7.37
CA TYR A 124 -7.12 13.48 -7.31
C TYR A 124 -6.32 12.18 -7.30
N THR A 125 -5.05 12.22 -7.70
CA THR A 125 -4.11 11.12 -7.54
C THR A 125 -2.91 11.52 -6.70
N ILE A 126 -2.37 10.60 -5.91
CA ILE A 126 -1.04 10.74 -5.30
C ILE A 126 -0.17 9.65 -5.92
N LEU A 127 0.96 10.03 -6.53
CA LEU A 127 1.89 9.06 -7.11
C LEU A 127 2.85 8.59 -6.04
N ASP A 128 2.78 7.31 -5.68
CA ASP A 128 3.57 6.72 -4.60
C ASP A 128 4.60 5.74 -5.13
N MET A 129 5.88 6.11 -5.00
CA MET A 129 6.97 5.20 -5.34
C MET A 129 7.08 4.13 -4.26
N HIS A 130 6.45 3.00 -4.55
CA HIS A 130 6.21 1.94 -3.59
C HIS A 130 7.40 0.99 -3.46
N THR A 131 8.23 0.91 -4.50
CA THR A 131 9.45 0.08 -4.56
C THR A 131 10.66 0.94 -4.92
N ALA A 132 11.83 0.51 -4.47
CA ALA A 132 13.10 1.18 -4.78
C ALA A 132 14.15 0.17 -5.27
N PRO A 133 15.14 0.58 -6.08
CA PRO A 133 16.28 -0.27 -6.40
C PRO A 133 16.93 -0.82 -5.12
N GLY A 134 17.03 -2.15 -5.02
CA GLY A 134 17.55 -2.83 -3.82
C GLY A 134 16.62 -2.84 -2.60
N GLY A 135 15.37 -2.42 -2.70
CA GLY A 135 14.37 -2.49 -1.62
C GLY A 135 14.66 -1.58 -0.40
N GLN A 136 13.65 -0.83 0.04
CA GLN A 136 13.80 0.16 1.10
C GLN A 136 13.45 -0.35 2.52
N ASN A 137 12.82 -1.53 2.67
CA ASN A 137 12.34 -1.99 3.98
C ASN A 137 12.34 -3.52 4.21
N GLY A 138 12.78 -4.32 3.24
CA GLY A 138 12.87 -5.78 3.37
C GLY A 138 11.52 -6.51 3.32
N GLY A 139 10.41 -5.80 3.12
CA GLY A 139 9.08 -6.36 2.88
C GLY A 139 8.89 -6.83 1.44
N TRP A 140 7.92 -7.72 1.21
CA TRP A 140 7.59 -8.22 -0.14
C TRP A 140 7.16 -7.08 -1.08
N HIS A 141 6.45 -6.08 -0.52
CA HIS A 141 5.95 -4.90 -1.22
C HIS A 141 7.07 -3.91 -1.62
N SER A 142 8.33 -4.14 -1.22
CA SER A 142 9.50 -3.44 -1.76
C SER A 142 10.12 -4.10 -3.00
N ASP A 143 9.59 -5.28 -3.39
CA ASP A 143 9.94 -6.03 -4.60
C ASP A 143 11.43 -6.34 -4.78
N HIS A 144 12.11 -6.64 -3.66
CA HIS A 144 13.54 -6.98 -3.65
C HIS A 144 13.82 -8.47 -3.37
N GLY A 145 12.90 -9.21 -2.75
CA GLY A 145 13.07 -10.65 -2.49
C GLY A 145 14.04 -10.99 -1.35
N THR A 146 14.55 -10.01 -0.63
CA THR A 146 15.40 -10.22 0.54
C THR A 146 14.98 -9.29 1.68
N HIS A 147 15.27 -9.73 2.91
CA HIS A 147 15.03 -8.98 4.13
C HIS A 147 16.02 -7.84 4.38
N ILE A 148 17.11 -7.79 3.61
CA ILE A 148 18.13 -6.73 3.71
C ILE A 148 17.73 -5.61 2.76
N ALA A 149 17.55 -4.40 3.30
CA ALA A 149 17.24 -3.22 2.51
C ALA A 149 18.51 -2.66 1.84
N GLY A 150 18.80 -3.16 0.63
CA GLY A 150 19.97 -2.78 -0.16
C GLY A 150 19.99 -1.31 -0.58
N PHE A 151 18.83 -0.64 -0.64
CA PHE A 151 18.74 0.79 -0.95
C PHE A 151 19.60 1.67 -0.03
N TRP A 152 19.69 1.31 1.26
CA TRP A 152 20.48 2.05 2.26
C TRP A 152 21.98 1.72 2.23
N ILE A 153 22.37 0.67 1.50
CA ILE A 153 23.74 0.19 1.41
C ILE A 153 24.44 0.75 0.16
N HIS A 154 23.71 0.82 -0.96
CA HIS A 154 24.27 1.17 -2.25
C HIS A 154 23.84 2.57 -2.70
N LYS A 155 24.80 3.50 -2.71
CA LYS A 155 24.56 4.88 -3.17
C LYS A 155 23.95 4.94 -4.57
N ASP A 156 24.37 4.07 -5.49
CA ASP A 156 23.83 4.07 -6.86
C ASP A 156 22.31 3.81 -6.89
N PHE A 157 21.78 2.97 -5.99
CA PHE A 157 20.33 2.72 -5.90
C PHE A 157 19.54 3.97 -5.52
N GLN A 158 20.10 4.80 -4.63
CA GLN A 158 19.54 6.10 -4.28
C GLN A 158 19.62 7.08 -5.46
N ASP A 159 20.75 7.09 -6.16
CA ASP A 159 20.98 7.96 -7.32
C ASP A 159 20.02 7.63 -8.47
N ARG A 160 19.73 6.35 -8.69
CA ARG A 160 18.73 5.88 -9.65
C ARG A 160 17.32 6.35 -9.30
N LEU A 161 16.93 6.25 -8.02
CA LEU A 161 15.59 6.67 -7.60
C LEU A 161 15.41 8.19 -7.67
N VAL A 162 16.45 8.98 -7.30
CA VAL A 162 16.44 10.44 -7.48
C VAL A 162 16.34 10.83 -8.96
N TRP A 163 17.08 10.13 -9.83
CA TRP A 163 16.96 10.31 -11.28
C TRP A 163 15.54 10.01 -11.77
N LEU A 164 14.96 8.88 -11.36
CA LEU A 164 13.62 8.49 -11.78
C LEU A 164 12.57 9.50 -11.33
N TRP A 165 12.65 9.98 -10.09
CA TRP A 165 11.76 11.04 -9.59
C TRP A 165 11.89 12.34 -10.39
N THR A 166 13.09 12.67 -10.87
CA THR A 166 13.30 13.82 -11.75
C THR A 166 12.52 13.65 -13.07
N GLU A 167 12.55 12.46 -13.66
CA GLU A 167 11.83 12.17 -14.90
C GLU A 167 10.31 12.14 -14.71
N ILE A 168 9.81 11.54 -13.63
CA ILE A 168 8.39 11.54 -13.26
C ILE A 168 7.90 12.98 -13.05
N ALA A 169 8.64 13.80 -12.30
CA ALA A 169 8.28 15.19 -12.05
C ALA A 169 8.25 16.02 -13.34
N LYS A 170 9.21 15.84 -14.26
CA LYS A 170 9.20 16.51 -15.57
C LYS A 170 7.95 16.18 -16.39
N HIS A 171 7.50 14.92 -16.35
CA HIS A 171 6.35 14.44 -17.11
C HIS A 171 5.03 14.98 -16.54
N TYR A 172 4.89 15.03 -15.22
CA TYR A 172 3.61 15.36 -14.55
C TYR A 172 3.49 16.79 -13.99
N LYS A 173 4.51 17.63 -14.08
CA LYS A 173 4.54 18.98 -13.48
C LYS A 173 3.33 19.88 -13.76
N ASP A 174 2.62 19.67 -14.86
CA ASP A 174 1.47 20.49 -15.30
C ASP A 174 0.10 19.83 -15.02
N GLU A 175 0.07 18.58 -14.57
CA GLU A 175 -1.17 17.80 -14.35
C GLU A 175 -1.82 18.13 -13.00
N GLN A 176 -2.86 18.96 -13.02
CA GLN A 176 -3.45 19.53 -11.81
C GLN A 176 -4.23 18.53 -10.94
N TRP A 177 -4.62 17.38 -11.50
CA TRP A 177 -5.31 16.32 -10.76
C TRP A 177 -4.36 15.41 -10.00
N ILE A 178 -3.04 15.57 -10.15
CA ILE A 178 -2.10 15.01 -9.19
C ILE A 178 -2.06 15.94 -7.96
N ALA A 179 -2.47 15.41 -6.81
CA ALA A 179 -2.37 16.11 -5.52
C ALA A 179 -0.92 16.28 -5.08
N GLY A 180 -0.07 15.32 -5.43
CA GLY A 180 1.36 15.36 -5.19
C GLY A 180 2.05 14.02 -5.32
N TYR A 181 3.30 13.97 -4.87
CA TYR A 181 4.17 12.81 -4.97
C TYR A 181 4.51 12.28 -3.57
N ASN A 182 4.50 10.98 -3.40
CA ASN A 182 4.97 10.26 -2.21
C ASN A 182 6.32 9.60 -2.57
N PRO A 183 7.48 10.24 -2.28
CA PRO A 183 8.77 9.87 -2.86
C PRO A 183 9.30 8.47 -2.50
N MET A 184 8.79 7.90 -1.42
CA MET A 184 9.16 6.55 -0.97
C MET A 184 8.11 6.04 0.01
N ASN A 185 7.56 4.86 -0.27
CA ASN A 185 6.68 4.15 0.67
C ASN A 185 7.49 3.46 1.78
N GLU A 186 7.04 3.61 3.03
CA GLU A 186 7.47 2.81 4.19
C GLU A 186 9.00 2.55 4.27
N PRO A 187 9.87 3.57 4.26
CA PRO A 187 11.30 3.35 4.43
C PRO A 187 11.59 2.64 5.76
N ALA A 188 12.60 1.77 5.76
CA ALA A 188 13.19 1.24 6.98
C ALA A 188 14.72 1.35 6.90
N ASP A 189 15.24 2.55 7.12
CA ASP A 189 16.66 2.84 7.24
C ASP A 189 17.16 2.57 8.67
N PRO A 190 18.04 1.57 8.89
CA PRO A 190 18.58 1.27 10.22
C PRO A 190 19.36 2.43 10.86
N LYS A 191 19.85 3.39 10.06
CA LYS A 191 20.63 4.54 10.54
C LYS A 191 19.81 5.81 10.70
N HIS A 192 18.57 5.84 10.22
CA HIS A 192 17.64 6.97 10.14
C HIS A 192 18.12 8.18 9.31
N SER A 193 19.41 8.52 9.36
CA SER A 193 20.02 9.65 8.66
C SER A 193 20.16 9.46 7.15
N GLY A 194 20.18 8.20 6.68
CA GLY A 194 20.16 7.89 5.25
C GLY A 194 18.84 8.32 4.61
N LEU A 195 17.72 8.11 5.31
CA LEU A 195 16.40 8.59 4.87
C LEU A 195 16.38 10.11 4.70
N ILE A 196 16.88 10.86 5.68
CA ILE A 196 16.91 12.33 5.62
C ILE A 196 17.79 12.82 4.47
N THR A 197 18.97 12.20 4.31
CA THR A 197 19.88 12.51 3.21
C THR A 197 19.23 12.23 1.84
N TYR A 198 18.48 11.14 1.72
CA TYR A 198 17.71 10.84 0.51
C TYR A 198 16.60 11.88 0.28
N TYR A 199 15.85 12.25 1.32
CA TYR A 199 14.77 13.24 1.23
C TYR A 199 15.27 14.62 0.82
N ASP A 200 16.41 15.08 1.33
CA ASP A 200 17.04 16.33 0.84
C ASP A 200 17.32 16.26 -0.66
N ARG A 201 17.90 15.15 -1.12
CA ARG A 201 18.31 15.01 -2.52
C ARG A 201 17.12 14.88 -3.47
N VAL A 202 16.11 14.10 -3.10
CA VAL A 202 14.91 13.91 -3.93
C VAL A 202 14.03 15.16 -3.91
N TYR A 203 13.97 15.88 -2.78
CA TYR A 203 13.28 17.17 -2.69
C TYR A 203 13.85 18.17 -3.70
N GLU A 204 15.18 18.39 -3.66
CA GLU A 204 15.85 19.33 -4.57
C GLU A 204 15.67 18.92 -6.04
N ALA A 205 15.82 17.62 -6.34
CA ALA A 205 15.67 17.11 -7.70
C ALA A 205 14.25 17.28 -8.25
N ILE A 206 13.23 16.96 -7.45
CA ILE A 206 11.83 17.16 -7.83
C ILE A 206 11.55 18.65 -7.98
N ARG A 207 11.95 19.50 -7.03
CA ARG A 207 11.67 20.95 -7.07
C ARG A 207 12.30 21.65 -8.27
N ALA A 208 13.46 21.18 -8.73
CA ALA A 208 14.10 21.66 -9.94
C ALA A 208 13.28 21.34 -11.22
N ALA A 209 12.54 20.24 -11.24
CA ALA A 209 11.68 19.84 -12.36
C ALA A 209 10.23 20.32 -12.23
N ASP A 210 9.72 20.37 -10.99
CA ASP A 210 8.34 20.62 -10.61
C ASP A 210 8.28 21.41 -9.29
N PRO A 211 8.09 22.74 -9.37
CA PRO A 211 8.03 23.60 -8.19
C PRO A 211 6.63 23.66 -7.54
N HIS A 212 5.66 22.85 -7.98
CA HIS A 212 4.25 23.05 -7.65
C HIS A 212 3.62 21.93 -6.84
N HIS A 213 3.85 20.67 -7.21
CA HIS A 213 3.21 19.55 -6.54
C HIS A 213 3.66 19.36 -5.09
N ALA A 214 2.72 19.02 -4.21
CA ALA A 214 3.03 18.70 -2.82
C ALA A 214 3.88 17.42 -2.73
N LEU A 215 4.70 17.32 -1.69
CA LEU A 215 5.44 16.09 -1.37
C LEU A 215 4.89 15.44 -0.11
N PHE A 216 4.70 14.14 -0.11
CA PHE A 216 4.21 13.35 1.02
C PHE A 216 5.34 12.43 1.50
N PHE A 217 6.01 12.80 2.59
CA PHE A 217 7.16 12.06 3.12
C PHE A 217 6.75 11.06 4.19
N ASP A 218 6.97 9.77 3.92
CA ASP A 218 6.79 8.70 4.88
C ASP A 218 7.78 8.76 6.03
N GLY A 219 7.30 8.46 7.25
CA GLY A 219 8.17 8.21 8.39
C GLY A 219 9.06 6.99 8.17
N ASN A 220 10.15 6.90 8.94
CA ASN A 220 10.99 5.70 8.95
C ASN A 220 10.26 4.53 9.63
N THR A 221 10.89 3.35 9.59
CA THR A 221 10.40 2.13 10.25
C THR A 221 8.95 1.82 9.83
N PHE A 222 8.71 1.71 8.52
CA PHE A 222 7.37 1.52 7.94
C PHE A 222 6.38 2.63 8.30
N SER A 223 6.78 3.91 8.15
CA SER A 223 5.89 5.06 8.35
C SER A 223 5.35 5.20 9.77
N THR A 224 6.13 4.73 10.76
CA THR A 224 5.77 4.79 12.18
C THR A 224 6.73 5.59 13.05
N ASP A 225 7.87 6.01 12.52
CA ASP A 225 8.94 6.64 13.30
C ASP A 225 9.52 7.90 12.64
N PHE A 226 9.35 9.04 13.33
CA PHE A 226 9.89 10.34 12.92
C PHE A 226 11.05 10.82 13.79
N SER A 227 11.56 9.99 14.70
CA SER A 227 12.64 10.37 15.63
C SER A 227 13.94 10.81 14.95
N GLY A 228 14.16 10.37 13.71
CA GLY A 228 15.31 10.78 12.90
C GLY A 228 15.09 12.05 12.07
N PHE A 229 13.88 12.61 12.03
CA PHE A 229 13.56 13.79 11.24
C PHE A 229 14.05 15.06 11.93
N PRO A 230 14.54 16.06 11.16
CA PRO A 230 15.13 17.26 11.74
C PRO A 230 14.05 18.24 12.22
N ASP A 231 14.36 19.04 13.23
CA ASP A 231 13.41 20.02 13.79
C ASP A 231 13.01 21.12 12.78
N ASP A 232 13.86 21.40 11.79
CA ASP A 232 13.62 22.41 10.76
C ASP A 232 12.78 21.92 9.58
N ALA A 233 12.21 20.72 9.64
CA ALA A 233 11.57 20.03 8.51
C ALA A 233 10.50 20.88 7.78
N GLY A 234 9.71 21.66 8.52
CA GLY A 234 8.67 22.54 7.93
C GLY A 234 9.21 23.69 7.08
N THR A 235 10.46 24.11 7.33
CA THR A 235 11.17 25.11 6.50
C THR A 235 12.17 24.48 5.53
N ARG A 236 12.66 23.28 5.86
CA ARG A 236 13.60 22.50 5.06
C ARG A 236 12.96 21.99 3.77
N TRP A 237 11.72 21.50 3.88
CA TRP A 237 10.97 21.00 2.74
C TRP A 237 9.61 21.70 2.61
N PRO A 238 9.58 22.95 2.11
CA PRO A 238 8.33 23.65 1.83
C PRO A 238 7.39 22.86 0.91
N ASN A 239 6.08 23.05 1.12
CA ASN A 239 5.01 22.36 0.40
C ASN A 239 5.09 20.82 0.56
N ALA A 240 5.30 20.36 1.80
CA ALA A 240 5.36 18.95 2.16
C ALA A 240 4.42 18.59 3.31
N ALA A 241 3.84 17.39 3.23
CA ALA A 241 3.10 16.71 4.28
C ALA A 241 3.86 15.43 4.68
N TYR A 242 3.54 14.89 5.84
CA TYR A 242 4.21 13.72 6.40
C TYR A 242 3.23 12.56 6.54
N SER A 243 3.61 11.40 6.03
CA SER A 243 2.76 10.21 5.92
C SER A 243 2.94 9.30 7.12
N ILE A 244 1.84 9.02 7.82
CA ILE A 244 1.74 7.92 8.78
C ILE A 244 0.99 6.76 8.15
N HIS A 245 1.29 5.53 8.58
CA HIS A 245 0.45 4.37 8.30
C HIS A 245 -0.20 3.88 9.60
N ASP A 246 -1.53 3.98 9.69
CA ASP A 246 -2.29 3.73 10.93
C ASP A 246 -3.10 2.44 10.89
N TYR A 247 -2.38 1.31 10.83
CA TYR A 247 -2.97 0.00 11.00
C TYR A 247 -3.26 -0.31 12.47
N SER A 248 -4.51 -0.70 12.76
CA SER A 248 -4.93 -1.16 14.09
C SER A 248 -4.78 -2.68 14.20
N VAL A 249 -4.21 -3.17 15.30
CA VAL A 249 -4.13 -4.62 15.59
C VAL A 249 -5.50 -5.30 15.60
N TYR A 250 -6.54 -4.55 15.98
CA TYR A 250 -7.93 -5.01 15.95
C TYR A 250 -8.50 -5.15 14.53
N GLY A 251 -7.75 -4.73 13.50
CA GLY A 251 -8.07 -4.94 12.09
C GLY A 251 -7.56 -6.26 11.52
N PHE A 252 -6.77 -7.05 12.26
CA PHE A 252 -6.09 -8.25 11.76
C PHE A 252 -6.49 -9.56 12.45
N PRO A 253 -6.28 -10.74 11.82
CA PRO A 253 -6.62 -12.04 12.41
C PRO A 253 -5.86 -12.35 13.70
N LYS A 254 -4.61 -11.88 13.81
CA LYS A 254 -3.77 -11.99 15.02
C LYS A 254 -4.15 -10.99 16.14
N SER A 255 -5.35 -10.40 16.10
CA SER A 255 -5.83 -9.53 17.18
C SER A 255 -5.79 -10.29 18.52
N PRO A 256 -5.29 -9.68 19.61
CA PRO A 256 -5.15 -10.36 20.90
C PRO A 256 -6.49 -10.74 21.54
N GLU A 257 -7.56 -10.05 21.15
CA GLU A 257 -8.92 -10.23 21.63
C GLU A 257 -9.91 -9.75 20.55
N PRO A 258 -11.20 -10.19 20.59
CA PRO A 258 -12.23 -9.63 19.75
C PRO A 258 -12.47 -8.14 20.01
N TYR A 259 -12.66 -7.36 18.95
CA TYR A 259 -12.98 -5.94 19.08
C TYR A 259 -14.46 -5.74 19.43
N ALA A 260 -14.72 -5.23 20.62
CA ALA A 260 -16.05 -5.00 21.18
C ALA A 260 -16.33 -3.51 21.46
N ARG A 261 -15.48 -2.60 20.95
CA ARG A 261 -15.58 -1.14 21.15
C ARG A 261 -15.60 -0.71 22.61
N THR A 262 -14.92 -1.46 23.50
CA THR A 262 -14.81 -1.02 24.90
C THR A 262 -13.99 0.26 24.99
N ASP A 263 -14.18 1.04 26.05
CA ASP A 263 -13.42 2.29 26.24
C ASP A 263 -11.92 2.07 26.29
N GLU A 264 -11.45 0.91 26.79
CA GLU A 264 -10.03 0.59 26.75
C GLU A 264 -9.54 0.31 25.33
N GLN A 265 -10.30 -0.45 24.54
CA GLN A 265 -9.93 -0.75 23.15
C GLN A 265 -9.91 0.52 22.29
N ARG A 266 -10.91 1.40 22.43
CA ARG A 266 -10.94 2.70 21.74
C ARG A 266 -9.79 3.60 22.18
N ARG A 267 -9.52 3.71 23.48
CA ARG A 267 -8.36 4.46 23.99
C ARG A 267 -7.03 3.90 23.48
N ARG A 268 -6.89 2.57 23.35
CA ARG A 268 -5.69 1.96 22.80
C ARG A 268 -5.46 2.36 21.34
N MET A 269 -6.50 2.34 20.51
CA MET A 269 -6.39 2.79 19.11
C MET A 269 -6.07 4.29 19.04
N GLN A 270 -6.76 5.12 19.83
CA GLN A 270 -6.49 6.55 19.90
C GLN A 270 -5.04 6.85 20.30
N ARG A 271 -4.51 6.21 21.36
CA ARG A 271 -3.11 6.39 21.79
C ARG A 271 -2.12 5.98 20.69
N SER A 272 -2.40 4.89 19.97
CA SER A 272 -1.56 4.43 18.86
C SER A 272 -1.51 5.46 17.73
N TYR A 273 -2.67 6.00 17.36
CA TYR A 273 -2.80 7.04 16.35
C TYR A 273 -2.11 8.35 16.77
N GLU A 274 -2.38 8.85 17.98
CA GLU A 274 -1.76 10.06 18.55
C GLU A 274 -0.23 9.95 18.60
N LYS A 275 0.30 8.77 18.99
CA LYS A 275 1.75 8.53 19.01
C LYS A 275 2.39 8.69 17.63
N LYS A 276 1.76 8.18 16.56
CA LYS A 276 2.34 8.23 15.20
C LYS A 276 2.43 9.66 14.65
N ARG A 277 1.53 10.54 15.07
CA ARG A 277 1.47 11.95 14.62
C ARG A 277 2.15 12.95 15.54
N ALA A 278 2.49 12.56 16.77
CA ALA A 278 2.99 13.47 17.80
C ALA A 278 4.09 14.42 17.31
N TRP A 279 5.08 13.90 16.57
CA TRP A 279 6.19 14.69 16.05
C TRP A 279 5.72 15.81 15.10
N MET A 280 4.74 15.53 14.23
CA MET A 280 4.16 16.50 13.30
C MET A 280 3.28 17.51 14.03
N ASP A 281 2.45 17.05 14.97
CA ASP A 281 1.53 17.90 15.73
C ASP A 281 2.31 18.92 16.58
N GLU A 282 3.40 18.50 17.23
CA GLU A 282 4.30 19.38 17.98
C GLU A 282 4.94 20.49 17.13
N ARG A 283 5.07 20.25 15.82
CA ARG A 283 5.74 21.13 14.86
C ARG A 283 4.78 21.86 13.92
N GLY A 284 3.47 21.66 14.07
CA GLY A 284 2.45 22.27 13.22
C GLY A 284 2.55 21.86 11.75
N LEU A 285 2.95 20.61 11.49
CA LEU A 285 3.14 20.06 10.15
C LEU A 285 1.88 19.36 9.64
N CYS A 286 1.67 19.38 8.32
CA CYS A 286 0.56 18.66 7.71
C CYS A 286 0.76 17.14 7.79
N VAL A 287 -0.23 16.44 8.33
CA VAL A 287 -0.24 14.98 8.42
C VAL A 287 -1.14 14.42 7.32
N TRP A 288 -0.71 13.33 6.70
CA TRP A 288 -1.52 12.49 5.83
C TRP A 288 -1.43 11.05 6.32
N ASN A 289 -2.55 10.32 6.33
CA ASN A 289 -2.54 8.89 6.62
C ASN A 289 -2.50 8.11 5.31
N GLY A 290 -1.31 7.70 4.88
CA GLY A 290 -1.08 7.06 3.58
C GLY A 290 -1.72 5.68 3.47
N GLU A 291 -1.87 4.98 4.59
CA GLU A 291 -2.46 3.65 4.65
C GLU A 291 -3.11 3.34 6.00
N TRP A 292 -4.28 2.72 5.93
CA TRP A 292 -4.97 2.17 7.09
C TRP A 292 -6.05 1.19 6.61
N GLY A 293 -6.73 0.54 7.55
CA GLY A 293 -7.91 -0.29 7.30
C GLY A 293 -7.75 -1.72 7.82
N PRO A 294 -8.86 -2.43 8.03
CA PRO A 294 -8.85 -3.83 8.44
C PRO A 294 -8.78 -4.78 7.25
N VAL A 295 -8.42 -6.04 7.52
CA VAL A 295 -8.63 -7.16 6.59
C VAL A 295 -9.89 -7.93 6.97
N TYR A 296 -10.54 -8.53 5.98
CA TYR A 296 -11.85 -9.16 6.13
C TYR A 296 -11.78 -10.68 6.04
N ALA A 297 -12.61 -11.31 6.86
CA ALA A 297 -12.87 -12.73 6.80
C ALA A 297 -13.60 -13.09 5.49
N ARG A 298 -13.39 -14.32 5.03
CA ARG A 298 -13.97 -14.88 3.82
C ARG A 298 -14.54 -16.25 4.14
N THR A 299 -15.77 -16.52 3.70
CA THR A 299 -16.48 -17.78 3.97
C THR A 299 -15.65 -19.02 3.61
N THR A 300 -14.85 -18.95 2.56
CA THR A 300 -13.98 -20.06 2.11
C THR A 300 -12.89 -20.45 3.12
N TYR A 301 -12.51 -19.56 4.03
CA TYR A 301 -11.45 -19.80 5.02
C TYR A 301 -11.96 -19.73 6.46
N ASP A 302 -12.88 -18.81 6.74
CA ASP A 302 -13.36 -18.50 8.09
C ASP A 302 -14.74 -19.14 8.41
N GLY A 303 -15.42 -19.72 7.41
CA GLY A 303 -16.69 -20.43 7.58
C GLY A 303 -17.77 -19.54 8.21
N ASP A 304 -18.52 -20.11 9.16
CA ASP A 304 -19.67 -19.47 9.82
C ASP A 304 -19.28 -18.23 10.66
N ALA A 305 -18.00 -18.07 11.01
CA ALA A 305 -17.52 -16.91 11.75
C ALA A 305 -17.35 -15.64 10.89
N THR A 306 -17.48 -15.76 9.56
CA THR A 306 -17.18 -14.69 8.60
C THR A 306 -17.91 -13.39 8.91
N ASP A 307 -19.23 -13.45 9.10
CA ASP A 307 -20.05 -12.25 9.30
C ASP A 307 -19.75 -11.58 10.64
N GLU A 308 -19.59 -12.37 11.72
CA GLU A 308 -19.23 -11.87 13.04
C GLU A 308 -17.85 -11.19 13.05
N ILE A 309 -16.86 -11.78 12.37
CA ILE A 309 -15.53 -11.18 12.23
C ILE A 309 -15.65 -9.86 11.46
N ASN A 310 -16.35 -9.85 10.33
CA ASN A 310 -16.46 -8.67 9.47
C ASN A 310 -17.22 -7.52 10.14
N GLU A 311 -18.29 -7.79 10.90
CA GLU A 311 -18.97 -6.76 11.71
C GLU A 311 -18.02 -6.08 12.71
N ARG A 312 -17.13 -6.86 13.34
CA ARG A 312 -16.09 -6.30 14.23
C ARG A 312 -15.10 -5.45 13.46
N ARG A 313 -14.70 -5.84 12.24
CA ARG A 313 -13.81 -5.04 11.38
C ARG A 313 -14.48 -3.72 10.96
N TYR A 314 -15.77 -3.73 10.66
CA TYR A 314 -16.51 -2.50 10.37
C TYR A 314 -16.59 -1.57 11.59
N ASN A 315 -16.62 -2.11 12.80
CA ASN A 315 -16.55 -1.30 14.02
C ASN A 315 -15.18 -0.64 14.21
N VAL A 316 -14.08 -1.36 13.93
CA VAL A 316 -12.73 -0.76 13.93
C VAL A 316 -12.63 0.37 12.91
N LEU A 317 -13.14 0.11 11.69
CA LEU A 317 -13.18 1.08 10.60
C LEU A 317 -13.93 2.37 11.02
N LYS A 318 -15.13 2.24 11.62
CA LYS A 318 -15.91 3.38 12.13
C LYS A 318 -15.13 4.18 13.18
N ASP A 319 -14.55 3.51 14.17
CA ASP A 319 -13.85 4.18 15.27
C ASP A 319 -12.56 4.88 14.79
N GLN A 320 -11.86 4.35 13.79
CA GLN A 320 -10.73 5.06 13.15
C GLN A 320 -11.21 6.28 12.33
N LEU A 321 -12.30 6.16 11.56
CA LEU A 321 -12.87 7.28 10.82
C LEU A 321 -13.34 8.41 11.74
N GLU A 322 -13.91 8.10 12.90
CA GLU A 322 -14.28 9.09 13.91
C GLU A 322 -13.05 9.92 14.37
N LEU A 323 -11.90 9.26 14.58
CA LEU A 323 -10.64 9.94 14.91
C LEU A 323 -10.18 10.86 13.77
N TYR A 324 -10.15 10.34 12.55
CA TYR A 324 -9.69 11.10 11.38
C TYR A 324 -10.62 12.27 11.07
N HIS A 325 -11.93 12.09 11.25
CA HIS A 325 -12.92 13.14 11.09
C HIS A 325 -12.68 14.29 12.07
N LYS A 326 -12.50 13.97 13.36
CA LYS A 326 -12.25 14.96 14.42
C LYS A 326 -11.03 15.83 14.10
N ASP A 327 -9.97 15.21 13.58
CA ASP A 327 -8.72 15.89 13.27
C ASP A 327 -8.67 16.46 11.84
N ARG A 328 -9.75 16.28 11.06
CA ARG A 328 -9.81 16.64 9.64
C ARG A 328 -8.65 16.04 8.84
N LEU A 329 -8.23 14.83 9.20
CA LEU A 329 -7.09 14.17 8.60
C LEU A 329 -7.43 13.68 7.18
N SER A 330 -6.54 13.96 6.24
CA SER A 330 -6.57 13.33 4.92
C SER A 330 -6.03 11.90 5.01
N TRP A 331 -6.67 10.95 4.33
CA TRP A 331 -6.33 9.52 4.45
C TRP A 331 -6.54 8.74 3.16
N SER A 332 -5.86 7.60 3.04
CA SER A 332 -6.04 6.60 2.00
C SER A 332 -6.21 5.21 2.62
N ILE A 333 -7.38 4.59 2.46
CA ILE A 333 -7.59 3.22 2.94
C ILE A 333 -6.84 2.23 2.03
N TRP A 334 -6.14 1.26 2.59
CA TRP A 334 -5.62 0.14 1.83
C TRP A 334 -6.72 -0.92 1.81
N LEU A 335 -7.34 -1.24 0.67
CA LEU A 335 -7.08 -0.77 -0.71
C LEU A 335 -8.34 -0.80 -1.58
N TYR A 336 -8.24 -0.37 -2.84
CA TYR A 336 -9.36 -0.31 -3.78
C TYR A 336 -9.86 -1.70 -4.24
N LYS A 337 -9.01 -2.51 -4.89
CA LYS A 337 -9.40 -3.78 -5.53
C LYS A 337 -8.45 -4.92 -5.17
N ASP A 338 -9.00 -6.11 -4.93
CA ASP A 338 -8.21 -7.31 -4.67
C ASP A 338 -8.96 -8.63 -4.98
N ILE A 339 -8.45 -9.76 -4.49
CA ILE A 339 -9.07 -11.09 -4.57
C ILE A 339 -9.97 -11.45 -3.36
N GLY A 340 -10.43 -10.44 -2.61
CA GLY A 340 -11.47 -10.60 -1.58
C GLY A 340 -11.01 -10.47 -0.14
N PHE A 341 -9.79 -10.02 0.14
CA PHE A 341 -9.24 -9.95 1.49
C PHE A 341 -9.45 -8.60 2.17
N GLN A 342 -9.08 -7.50 1.52
CA GLN A 342 -9.06 -6.14 2.08
C GLN A 342 -9.76 -5.11 1.17
N GLY A 343 -9.89 -5.39 -0.14
CA GLY A 343 -10.38 -4.46 -1.15
C GLY A 343 -11.81 -3.93 -0.92
N MET A 344 -12.05 -2.68 -1.34
CA MET A 344 -13.39 -2.07 -1.45
C MET A 344 -14.28 -2.78 -2.48
N VAL A 345 -13.65 -3.24 -3.56
CA VAL A 345 -14.21 -4.20 -4.49
C VAL A 345 -13.27 -5.39 -4.58
N TYR A 346 -13.78 -6.53 -5.00
CA TYR A 346 -12.96 -7.71 -5.17
C TYR A 346 -13.42 -8.59 -6.32
N VAL A 347 -12.47 -9.26 -6.96
CA VAL A 347 -12.73 -10.17 -8.07
C VAL A 347 -13.72 -11.26 -7.62
N ALA A 348 -14.80 -11.45 -8.38
CA ALA A 348 -15.81 -12.42 -8.00
C ALA A 348 -15.23 -13.85 -7.98
N PRO A 349 -15.59 -14.70 -6.98
CA PRO A 349 -15.06 -16.07 -6.87
C PRO A 349 -15.36 -16.97 -8.08
N THR A 350 -16.36 -16.62 -8.90
CA THR A 350 -16.78 -17.34 -10.10
C THR A 350 -16.05 -16.88 -11.37
N THR A 351 -15.08 -15.98 -11.26
CA THR A 351 -14.29 -15.56 -12.41
C THR A 351 -13.25 -16.61 -12.80
N PRO A 352 -12.86 -16.68 -14.08
CA PRO A 352 -11.83 -17.63 -14.53
C PRO A 352 -10.52 -17.55 -13.74
N TYR A 353 -10.09 -16.35 -13.31
CA TYR A 353 -8.89 -16.19 -12.51
C TYR A 353 -9.03 -16.83 -11.12
N MET A 354 -10.14 -16.58 -10.43
CA MET A 354 -10.37 -17.14 -9.09
C MET A 354 -10.57 -18.66 -9.12
N GLU A 355 -11.25 -19.18 -10.14
CA GLU A 355 -11.41 -20.63 -10.33
C GLU A 355 -10.07 -21.32 -10.64
N LEU A 356 -9.24 -20.73 -11.51
CA LEU A 356 -7.92 -21.27 -11.86
C LEU A 356 -7.03 -21.44 -10.63
N PHE A 357 -7.05 -20.46 -9.73
CA PHE A 357 -6.18 -20.44 -8.54
C PHE A 357 -6.85 -20.96 -7.27
N ALA A 358 -8.08 -21.45 -7.29
CA ALA A 358 -8.83 -21.80 -6.08
C ALA A 358 -8.06 -22.78 -5.17
N SER A 359 -7.51 -23.86 -5.73
CA SER A 359 -6.71 -24.85 -4.99
C SER A 359 -5.37 -24.29 -4.52
N PHE A 360 -4.71 -23.49 -5.36
CA PHE A 360 -3.45 -22.84 -5.04
C PHE A 360 -3.61 -21.84 -3.89
N LEU A 361 -4.66 -21.02 -3.90
CA LEU A 361 -4.97 -20.06 -2.84
C LEU A 361 -5.31 -20.76 -1.52
N GLN A 362 -5.99 -21.92 -1.55
CA GLN A 362 -6.19 -22.75 -0.37
C GLN A 362 -4.88 -23.28 0.22
N LYS A 363 -3.98 -23.77 -0.63
CA LYS A 363 -2.64 -24.19 -0.23
C LYS A 363 -1.86 -23.01 0.37
N LYS A 364 -1.87 -21.87 -0.31
CA LYS A 364 -1.19 -20.63 0.10
C LYS A 364 -1.67 -20.14 1.46
N PHE A 365 -2.99 -20.11 1.67
CA PHE A 365 -3.61 -19.75 2.94
C PHE A 365 -3.18 -20.71 4.06
N ARG A 366 -3.31 -22.02 3.86
CA ARG A 366 -2.91 -23.05 4.84
C ARG A 366 -1.43 -22.95 5.20
N LEU A 367 -0.57 -22.64 4.23
CA LEU A 367 0.87 -22.49 4.43
C LEU A 367 1.26 -21.13 4.99
N ALA A 368 0.33 -20.17 5.11
CA ALA A 368 0.56 -18.84 5.66
C ALA A 368 1.77 -18.10 5.04
N VAL A 369 1.97 -18.24 3.73
CA VAL A 369 3.17 -17.72 3.03
C VAL A 369 3.11 -16.22 2.75
N ASP A 370 1.97 -15.56 2.93
CA ASP A 370 1.92 -14.10 2.95
C ASP A 370 2.19 -13.61 4.38
N SER A 371 3.00 -12.58 4.55
CA SER A 371 3.18 -12.03 5.90
C SER A 371 1.99 -11.14 6.33
N TRP A 372 1.29 -10.55 5.36
CA TRP A 372 0.17 -9.65 5.63
C TRP A 372 -1.07 -10.42 6.08
N GLY A 373 -1.50 -10.18 7.32
CA GLY A 373 -2.75 -10.73 7.86
C GLY A 373 -2.83 -12.26 7.90
N ALA A 374 -1.70 -12.98 7.94
CA ALA A 374 -1.71 -14.44 7.96
C ALA A 374 -2.17 -15.04 9.29
N ASP A 375 -2.92 -16.14 9.20
CA ASP A 375 -3.15 -17.11 10.26
C ASP A 375 -2.24 -18.33 10.01
N ASP A 376 -1.28 -18.57 10.91
CA ASP A 376 -0.28 -19.62 10.76
C ASP A 376 -0.49 -20.84 11.66
N LYS A 377 -1.65 -20.97 12.32
CA LYS A 377 -1.95 -22.10 13.20
C LYS A 377 -1.67 -23.47 12.57
N ALA A 378 -1.93 -23.60 11.26
CA ALA A 378 -1.75 -24.86 10.53
C ALA A 378 -0.28 -25.26 10.30
N VAL A 379 0.67 -24.33 10.44
CA VAL A 379 2.10 -24.57 10.19
C VAL A 379 3.01 -24.14 11.33
N LYS A 380 2.45 -23.55 12.39
CA LYS A 380 3.17 -23.05 13.56
C LYS A 380 4.15 -24.07 14.16
N TYR A 381 3.76 -25.34 14.21
CA TYR A 381 4.60 -26.44 14.70
C TYR A 381 5.95 -26.59 13.98
N ALA A 382 6.06 -26.15 12.73
CA ALA A 382 7.29 -26.24 11.95
C ALA A 382 8.26 -25.08 12.22
N TYR A 383 7.76 -23.94 12.70
CA TYR A 383 8.54 -22.71 12.84
C TYR A 383 8.84 -22.35 14.31
N ASP A 384 7.96 -22.72 15.24
CA ASP A 384 8.19 -22.52 16.68
C ASP A 384 9.53 -23.11 17.16
N PRO A 385 9.96 -24.32 16.73
CA PRO A 385 11.27 -24.85 17.12
C PRO A 385 12.45 -23.94 16.73
N ILE A 386 12.35 -23.20 15.61
CA ILE A 386 13.38 -22.25 15.17
C ILE A 386 13.35 -21.00 16.06
N VAL A 387 12.16 -20.50 16.39
CA VAL A 387 11.99 -19.37 17.32
C VAL A 387 12.59 -19.71 18.68
N GLU A 388 12.27 -20.87 19.24
CA GLU A 388 12.76 -21.28 20.55
C GLU A 388 14.27 -21.56 20.54
N LEU A 389 14.80 -22.17 19.47
CA LEU A 389 16.25 -22.31 19.27
C LEU A 389 16.97 -20.96 19.36
N ILE A 390 16.45 -19.92 18.69
CA ILE A 390 17.04 -18.58 18.74
C ILE A 390 16.97 -18.01 20.16
N LYS A 391 15.82 -18.17 20.84
CA LYS A 391 15.64 -17.65 22.20
C LYS A 391 16.56 -18.32 23.21
N GLU A 392 16.78 -19.62 23.09
CA GLU A 392 17.66 -20.42 23.95
C GLU A 392 19.14 -20.14 23.66
N ALA A 393 19.53 -20.10 22.38
CA ALA A 393 20.92 -19.87 21.96
C ALA A 393 21.37 -18.41 22.14
N VAL A 394 20.44 -17.46 22.09
CA VAL A 394 20.67 -16.02 22.30
C VAL A 394 19.76 -15.55 23.45
N PRO A 395 20.13 -15.83 24.72
CA PRO A 395 19.25 -15.59 25.86
C PRO A 395 19.11 -14.10 26.20
N ASN A 396 20.07 -13.25 25.81
CA ASN A 396 19.95 -11.81 25.98
C ASN A 396 18.91 -11.24 25.02
N GLU A 397 17.84 -10.65 25.56
CA GLU A 397 16.76 -10.13 24.73
C GLU A 397 17.20 -8.98 23.83
N GLU A 398 18.14 -8.15 24.28
CA GLU A 398 18.61 -6.98 23.54
C GLU A 398 19.33 -7.39 22.25
N ASP A 399 20.15 -8.45 22.30
CA ASP A 399 20.87 -8.98 21.15
C ASP A 399 19.92 -9.56 20.07
N ARG A 400 18.68 -9.86 20.44
CA ARG A 400 17.63 -10.33 19.52
C ARG A 400 16.85 -9.19 18.85
N ARG A 401 16.99 -7.94 19.31
CA ARG A 401 16.26 -6.77 18.79
C ARG A 401 16.92 -6.22 17.52
N LEU A 402 16.84 -7.00 16.45
CA LEU A 402 17.36 -6.60 15.15
C LEU A 402 16.39 -5.63 14.47
N TYR A 403 16.89 -4.47 14.03
CA TYR A 403 16.11 -3.50 13.25
C TYR A 403 15.40 -4.20 12.07
N PRO A 404 14.10 -3.95 11.83
CA PRO A 404 13.24 -2.87 12.36
C PRO A 404 12.40 -3.28 13.59
N PHE A 405 13.01 -3.81 14.67
CA PHE A 405 12.32 -3.99 15.95
C PHE A 405 11.69 -2.68 16.46
N PRO A 406 10.46 -2.68 17.02
CA PRO A 406 9.63 -3.84 17.36
C PRO A 406 8.72 -4.34 16.23
N VAL A 407 8.75 -3.72 15.05
CA VAL A 407 7.90 -4.14 13.91
C VAL A 407 8.21 -5.60 13.55
N TRP A 408 9.49 -5.98 13.59
CA TRP A 408 9.91 -7.38 13.41
C TRP A 408 10.43 -7.94 14.73
N SER A 409 9.58 -8.69 15.44
CA SER A 409 10.01 -9.54 16.57
C SER A 409 10.84 -10.74 16.07
N VAL A 410 11.32 -11.56 17.00
CA VAL A 410 12.00 -12.83 16.65
C VAL A 410 11.05 -13.74 15.85
N GLU A 411 9.80 -13.87 16.30
CA GLU A 411 8.76 -14.64 15.64
C GLU A 411 8.48 -14.14 14.22
N GLU A 412 8.28 -12.83 14.06
CA GLU A 412 8.00 -12.25 12.74
C GLU A 412 9.22 -12.32 11.81
N ARG A 413 10.44 -12.20 12.34
CA ARG A 413 11.66 -12.39 11.54
C ARG A 413 11.77 -13.84 11.06
N VAL A 414 11.54 -14.83 11.93
CA VAL A 414 11.53 -16.24 11.52
C VAL A 414 10.44 -16.48 10.49
N ALA A 415 9.22 -16.01 10.71
CA ALA A 415 8.11 -16.17 9.77
C ALA A 415 8.44 -15.57 8.39
N ARG A 416 8.94 -14.34 8.35
CA ARG A 416 9.25 -13.66 7.09
C ARG A 416 10.33 -14.38 6.28
N LEU A 417 11.44 -14.75 6.92
CA LEU A 417 12.56 -15.41 6.24
C LEU A 417 12.22 -16.83 5.80
N SER A 418 11.64 -17.62 6.71
CA SER A 418 11.47 -19.06 6.47
C SER A 418 10.20 -19.41 5.73
N ARG A 419 9.11 -18.65 5.92
CA ARG A 419 7.80 -18.96 5.33
C ARG A 419 7.44 -17.99 4.20
N CYS A 420 7.56 -16.70 4.45
CA CYS A 420 7.12 -15.68 3.50
C CYS A 420 8.13 -15.34 2.41
N GLN A 421 9.38 -15.77 2.55
CA GLN A 421 10.40 -15.71 1.50
C GLN A 421 10.66 -17.13 1.01
N LEU A 422 11.35 -17.96 1.79
CA LEU A 422 11.84 -19.27 1.34
C LEU A 422 10.73 -20.21 0.82
N VAL A 423 9.66 -20.47 1.59
CA VAL A 423 8.59 -21.37 1.10
C VAL A 423 7.85 -20.75 -0.09
N SER A 424 7.61 -19.43 -0.05
CA SER A 424 6.93 -18.73 -1.14
C SER A 424 7.69 -18.80 -2.47
N GLU A 425 9.04 -18.76 -2.43
CA GLU A 425 9.90 -18.90 -3.61
C GLU A 425 9.68 -20.23 -4.34
N PHE A 426 9.56 -21.33 -3.60
CA PHE A 426 9.26 -22.63 -4.18
C PHE A 426 7.85 -22.72 -4.79
N MET A 427 6.94 -21.85 -4.37
CA MET A 427 5.57 -21.79 -4.91
C MET A 427 5.46 -20.92 -6.16
N VAL A 428 6.46 -20.10 -6.50
CA VAL A 428 6.42 -19.18 -7.65
C VAL A 428 6.26 -19.92 -8.98
N LEU A 429 7.08 -20.94 -9.24
CA LEU A 429 6.97 -21.72 -10.47
C LEU A 429 5.68 -22.54 -10.52
N GLU A 430 5.25 -23.09 -9.38
CA GLU A 430 3.96 -23.78 -9.28
C GLU A 430 2.79 -22.85 -9.64
N TRP A 431 2.84 -21.58 -9.19
CA TRP A 431 1.86 -20.58 -9.59
C TRP A 431 1.90 -20.31 -11.10
N ALA A 432 3.09 -20.06 -11.65
CA ALA A 432 3.26 -19.76 -13.08
C ALA A 432 2.84 -20.93 -14.00
N ASP A 433 3.04 -22.18 -13.56
CA ASP A 433 2.65 -23.39 -14.30
C ASP A 433 1.14 -23.46 -14.60
N HIS A 434 0.29 -22.77 -13.83
CA HIS A 434 -1.15 -22.67 -14.10
C HIS A 434 -1.43 -21.97 -15.44
N PHE A 435 -0.49 -21.18 -15.98
CA PHE A 435 -0.61 -20.51 -17.26
C PHE A 435 -0.12 -21.35 -18.44
N LYS A 436 0.56 -22.48 -18.20
CA LYS A 436 1.17 -23.29 -19.24
C LYS A 436 0.15 -23.78 -20.26
N GLY A 437 0.47 -23.62 -21.54
CA GLY A 437 -0.38 -24.03 -22.66
C GLY A 437 -1.54 -23.08 -22.99
N LYS A 438 -1.75 -22.00 -22.22
CA LYS A 438 -2.78 -20.99 -22.50
C LYS A 438 -2.49 -20.21 -23.78
N THR A 439 -3.53 -19.94 -24.55
CA THR A 439 -3.51 -19.04 -25.70
C THR A 439 -3.60 -17.58 -25.25
N GLU A 440 -3.30 -16.61 -26.11
CA GLU A 440 -3.53 -15.18 -25.78
C GLU A 440 -5.00 -14.92 -25.43
N GLN A 441 -5.95 -15.60 -26.09
CA GLN A 441 -7.37 -15.49 -25.76
C GLN A 441 -7.67 -15.97 -24.33
N ASP A 442 -7.08 -17.09 -23.90
CA ASP A 442 -7.23 -17.58 -22.52
C ASP A 442 -6.64 -16.60 -21.51
N LEU A 443 -5.49 -15.99 -21.84
CA LEU A 443 -4.82 -15.00 -21.00
C LEU A 443 -5.64 -13.71 -20.88
N ASP A 444 -6.22 -13.24 -21.99
CA ASP A 444 -7.12 -12.10 -21.97
C ASP A 444 -8.35 -12.39 -21.10
N ILE A 445 -8.98 -13.56 -21.25
CA ILE A 445 -10.12 -13.99 -20.39
C ILE A 445 -9.74 -13.98 -18.91
N LEU A 446 -8.54 -14.46 -18.56
CA LEU A 446 -8.06 -14.40 -17.17
C LEU A 446 -7.90 -12.94 -16.70
N ALA A 447 -7.27 -12.09 -17.50
CA ALA A 447 -7.10 -10.67 -17.17
C ALA A 447 -8.45 -9.95 -17.02
N GLN A 448 -9.44 -10.28 -17.87
CA GLN A 448 -10.79 -9.70 -17.82
C GLN A 448 -11.52 -9.96 -16.50
N SER A 449 -11.08 -10.97 -15.71
CA SER A 449 -11.61 -11.20 -14.36
C SER A 449 -11.51 -9.97 -13.46
N PHE A 450 -10.54 -9.08 -13.72
CA PHE A 450 -10.31 -7.88 -12.92
C PHE A 450 -11.13 -6.66 -13.36
N LYS A 451 -11.91 -6.74 -14.44
CA LYS A 451 -12.84 -5.68 -14.84
C LYS A 451 -13.87 -5.43 -13.74
N PHE A 452 -14.31 -4.18 -13.59
CA PHE A 452 -15.24 -3.77 -12.54
C PHE A 452 -16.54 -4.60 -12.54
N GLU A 453 -17.12 -4.87 -13.71
CA GLU A 453 -18.35 -5.66 -13.87
C GLU A 453 -18.21 -7.13 -13.43
N ASN A 454 -16.98 -7.63 -13.30
CA ASN A 454 -16.66 -8.97 -12.83
C ASN A 454 -16.24 -8.98 -11.34
N CYS A 455 -16.35 -7.84 -10.67
CA CYS A 455 -16.05 -7.69 -9.26
C CYS A 455 -17.33 -7.61 -8.41
N HIS A 456 -17.23 -8.03 -7.16
CA HIS A 456 -18.21 -7.77 -6.12
C HIS A 456 -17.82 -6.53 -5.31
N GLU A 457 -18.82 -5.78 -4.87
CA GLU A 457 -18.63 -4.71 -3.90
C GLU A 457 -18.56 -5.27 -2.46
N ARG A 458 -17.62 -4.76 -1.65
CA ARG A 458 -17.63 -5.01 -0.21
C ARG A 458 -18.65 -4.11 0.49
N GLY A 459 -19.92 -4.53 0.45
CA GLY A 459 -21.06 -3.73 0.90
C GLY A 459 -20.89 -3.08 2.28
N GLY A 460 -20.45 -3.82 3.30
CA GLY A 460 -20.28 -3.27 4.66
C GLY A 460 -19.20 -2.19 4.77
N LEU A 461 -18.04 -2.39 4.14
CA LEU A 461 -16.98 -1.38 4.06
C LEU A 461 -17.46 -0.14 3.32
N ASN A 462 -18.02 -0.34 2.12
CA ASN A 462 -18.46 0.75 1.26
C ASN A 462 -19.61 1.55 1.87
N LEU A 463 -20.49 0.90 2.65
CA LEU A 463 -21.54 1.58 3.40
C LEU A 463 -20.95 2.51 4.48
N VAL A 464 -19.96 2.04 5.25
CA VAL A 464 -19.31 2.86 6.28
C VAL A 464 -18.58 4.06 5.65
N LEU A 465 -17.81 3.84 4.58
CA LEU A 465 -17.10 4.92 3.88
C LEU A 465 -18.07 5.96 3.31
N ARG A 466 -19.17 5.51 2.68
CA ARG A 466 -20.20 6.39 2.13
C ARG A 466 -20.92 7.17 3.23
N GLY A 467 -21.20 6.56 4.38
CA GLY A 467 -21.78 7.22 5.54
C GLY A 467 -20.91 8.37 6.04
N HIS A 468 -19.64 8.10 6.29
CA HIS A 468 -18.66 9.10 6.71
C HIS A 468 -18.51 10.25 5.68
N ALA A 469 -18.54 9.95 4.38
CA ALA A 469 -18.47 10.99 3.35
C ALA A 469 -19.69 11.93 3.37
N LYS A 470 -20.90 11.39 3.61
CA LYS A 470 -22.16 12.16 3.68
C LYS A 470 -22.26 13.03 4.93
N GLU A 471 -21.94 12.49 6.10
CA GLU A 471 -21.94 13.23 7.37
C GLU A 471 -21.12 14.52 7.26
N ILE A 472 -20.01 14.48 6.52
CA ILE A 472 -19.18 15.67 6.30
C ILE A 472 -19.81 16.65 5.32
N ALA A 473 -20.46 16.18 4.24
CA ALA A 473 -21.14 17.05 3.29
C ALA A 473 -22.27 17.83 3.97
N GLU A 474 -23.03 17.16 4.85
CA GLU A 474 -24.12 17.77 5.63
C GLU A 474 -23.59 18.72 6.71
N ALA A 475 -22.54 18.34 7.45
CA ALA A 475 -21.88 19.24 8.41
C ALA A 475 -21.26 20.49 7.75
N GLY A 476 -20.84 20.38 6.49
CA GLY A 476 -20.36 21.50 5.68
C GLY A 476 -21.47 22.47 5.25
N LEU A 477 -22.69 21.97 4.99
CA LEU A 477 -23.86 22.79 4.68
C LEU A 477 -24.38 23.55 5.91
N HIS A 478 -24.34 22.94 7.09
CA HIS A 478 -24.77 23.58 8.34
C HIS A 478 -23.81 24.64 8.90
N ARG A 479 -22.57 24.72 8.38
CA ARG A 479 -21.60 25.76 8.76
C ARG A 479 -21.62 27.01 7.86
N VAL A 480 -22.53 27.09 6.88
CA VAL A 480 -22.69 28.29 6.05
C VAL A 480 -23.60 29.34 6.70
N ASP A 481 -24.32 28.99 7.77
CA ASP A 481 -25.23 29.89 8.49
C ASP A 481 -24.84 30.05 9.97
N THR A 482 -23.65 30.58 10.28
CA THR A 482 -23.42 31.35 11.53
C THR A 482 -22.08 32.10 11.51
N TYR A 483 -22.19 33.39 11.18
CA TYR A 483 -21.31 34.55 11.46
C TYR A 483 -19.88 34.58 10.90
#